data_AF-A0A5B0B026-F1
#
_entry.id   AF-A0A5B0B026-F1
#
_cell.length_a   1.000
_cell.length_b   1.000
_cell.length_c   1.000
_cell.angle_alpha   90.00
_cell.angle_beta   90.00
_cell.angle_gamma   90.00
#
_symmetry.space_group_name_H-M   'P 1'
#
loop_
_entity.id
_entity.type
_entity.pdbx_description
1 polymer ?
#
loop_
_entity_poly.entity_id
_entity_poly.type
_entity_poly.pdbx_seq_one_letter_code
_entity_poly.pdbx_strand_id
1 'polypeptide(L)'
;MDVLIHVFVALHIIGIAALLGGFLTQLKAMGGGTARFTPAMLHGALTMLVTGAVLVGLNQADDQSVNNVKIGVKLALLVVILGLVYVQRDEEKIDKRLFALVGALTTANVFIALLWT
;
A
#
# COMPACT_ATOMS: atom_id res chain seq x y z
N MET A 1 4.83 24.35 -1.83
CA MET A 1 5.98 23.41 -1.72
C MET A 1 5.88 22.30 -2.76
N ASP A 2 5.52 22.67 -3.99
CA ASP A 2 4.70 21.80 -4.82
C ASP A 2 5.52 20.72 -5.50
N VAL A 3 6.74 21.06 -5.95
CA VAL A 3 7.65 20.09 -6.55
C VAL A 3 7.97 18.97 -5.57
N LEU A 4 8.22 19.32 -4.30
CA LEU A 4 8.51 18.33 -3.25
C LEU A 4 7.30 17.43 -2.99
N ILE A 5 6.10 18.01 -2.87
CA ILE A 5 4.84 17.25 -2.71
C ILE A 5 4.66 16.30 -3.89
N HIS A 6 4.79 16.78 -5.14
CA HIS A 6 4.64 15.94 -6.33
C HIS A 6 5.67 14.81 -6.42
N VAL A 7 6.92 15.05 -6.00
CA VAL A 7 7.94 13.99 -5.90
C VAL A 7 7.49 12.92 -4.91
N PHE A 8 7.01 13.30 -3.73
CA PHE A 8 6.53 12.33 -2.74
C PHE A 8 5.24 11.62 -3.19
N VAL A 9 4.36 12.28 -3.93
CA VAL A 9 3.20 11.63 -4.58
C VAL A 9 3.68 10.57 -5.57
N ALA A 10 4.67 10.88 -6.42
CA ALA A 10 5.23 9.91 -7.35
C ALA A 10 5.86 8.71 -6.63
N LEU A 11 6.64 8.95 -5.57
CA LEU A 11 7.20 7.88 -4.73
C LEU A 11 6.10 7.03 -4.06
N HIS A 12 5.02 7.65 -3.61
CA HIS A 12 3.88 6.94 -3.02
C HIS A 12 3.20 6.02 -4.06
N ILE A 13 3.04 6.50 -5.30
CA ILE A 13 2.51 5.71 -6.42
C ILE A 13 3.44 4.55 -6.76
N ILE A 14 4.76 4.74 -6.73
CA ILE A 14 5.73 3.66 -6.91
C ILE A 14 5.57 2.60 -5.81
N GLY A 15 5.33 3.01 -4.56
CA GLY A 15 5.02 2.08 -3.46
C GLY A 15 3.77 1.24 -3.74
N ILE A 16 2.70 1.87 -4.24
CA ILE A 16 1.47 1.17 -4.69
C ILE A 16 1.80 0.20 -5.82
N ALA A 17 2.57 0.62 -6.82
CA ALA A 17 2.95 -0.22 -7.94
C ALA A 17 3.79 -1.42 -7.52
N ALA A 18 4.70 -1.27 -6.56
CA ALA A 18 5.48 -2.38 -6.02
C ALA A 18 4.63 -3.37 -5.22
N LEU A 19 3.70 -2.87 -4.40
CA LEU A 19 2.80 -3.71 -3.60
C LEU A 19 1.76 -4.43 -4.48
N LEU A 20 0.99 -3.69 -5.27
CA LEU A 20 -0.02 -4.25 -6.14
C LEU A 20 0.61 -5.04 -7.30
N GLY A 21 1.69 -4.55 -7.90
CA GLY A 21 2.44 -5.28 -8.93
C GLY A 21 3.01 -6.59 -8.40
N GLY A 22 3.60 -6.58 -7.20
CA GLY A 22 4.05 -7.79 -6.51
C GLY A 22 2.92 -8.80 -6.34
N PHE A 23 1.74 -8.35 -5.93
CA PHE A 23 0.53 -9.19 -5.87
C PHE A 23 0.13 -9.75 -7.25
N LEU A 24 0.05 -8.90 -8.28
CA LEU A 24 -0.37 -9.29 -9.63
C LEU A 24 0.56 -10.36 -10.24
N THR A 25 1.87 -10.25 -10.00
CA THR A 25 2.84 -11.25 -10.49
C THR A 25 2.69 -12.62 -9.82
N GLN A 26 2.06 -12.69 -8.64
CA GLN A 26 1.82 -13.93 -7.88
C GLN A 26 0.43 -14.52 -8.15
N LEU A 27 -0.42 -13.91 -8.99
CA LEU A 27 -1.77 -14.42 -9.29
C LEU A 27 -1.78 -15.83 -9.88
N LYS A 28 -0.83 -16.16 -10.75
CA LYS A 28 -0.71 -17.51 -11.30
C LYS A 28 -0.32 -18.53 -10.22
N ALA A 29 0.60 -18.16 -9.33
CA ALA A 29 1.01 -18.99 -8.20
C ALA A 29 -0.14 -19.18 -7.20
N MET A 30 -0.98 -18.17 -7.00
CA MET A 30 -2.20 -18.26 -6.18
C MET A 30 -3.18 -19.30 -6.75
N GLY A 31 -3.31 -19.38 -8.08
CA GLY A 31 -4.10 -20.41 -8.75
C GLY A 31 -3.59 -21.84 -8.48
N GLY A 32 -2.27 -21.99 -8.34
CA GLY A 32 -1.60 -23.26 -8.04
C GLY A 32 -1.36 -23.56 -6.55
N GLY A 33 -1.82 -22.69 -5.64
CA GLY A 33 -1.61 -22.87 -4.19
C GLY A 33 -0.16 -22.64 -3.71
N THR A 34 0.63 -21.88 -4.48
CA THR A 34 2.06 -21.62 -4.21
C THR A 34 2.38 -20.12 -4.12
N ALA A 35 1.36 -19.27 -3.95
CA ALA A 35 1.56 -17.83 -3.76
C ALA A 35 2.36 -17.55 -2.49
N ARG A 36 3.22 -16.53 -2.56
CA ARG A 36 3.95 -16.00 -1.42
C ARG A 36 4.02 -14.49 -1.47
N PHE A 37 4.26 -13.86 -0.33
CA PHE A 37 4.56 -12.44 -0.32
C PHE A 37 6.00 -12.20 -0.79
N THR A 38 6.18 -11.29 -1.75
CA THR A 38 7.49 -10.98 -2.30
C THR A 38 8.12 -9.81 -1.54
N PRO A 39 9.47 -9.67 -1.55
CA PRO A 39 10.13 -8.51 -0.97
C PRO A 39 9.63 -7.18 -1.54
N ALA A 40 9.25 -7.16 -2.82
CA ALA A 40 8.65 -5.98 -3.46
C ALA A 40 7.35 -5.53 -2.78
N MET A 41 6.53 -6.48 -2.30
CA MET A 41 5.28 -6.16 -1.58
C MET A 41 5.56 -5.50 -0.24
N LEU A 42 6.52 -6.05 0.52
CA LEU A 42 6.90 -5.48 1.81
C LEU A 42 7.50 -4.07 1.64
N HIS A 43 8.46 -3.91 0.73
CA HIS A 43 9.03 -2.60 0.45
C HIS A 43 8.00 -1.62 -0.09
N GLY A 44 7.09 -2.05 -0.96
CA GLY A 44 6.01 -1.21 -1.47
C GLY A 44 5.11 -0.67 -0.34
N ALA A 45 4.69 -1.54 0.58
CA ALA A 45 3.90 -1.15 1.75
C ALA A 45 4.65 -0.19 2.68
N LEU A 46 5.95 -0.43 2.93
CA LEU A 46 6.79 0.45 3.74
C LEU A 46 7.01 1.82 3.05
N THR A 47 7.27 1.83 1.74
CA THR A 47 7.40 3.05 0.96
C THR A 47 6.11 3.87 1.04
N MET A 48 4.94 3.23 0.88
CA MET A 48 3.66 3.90 1.04
C MET A 48 3.48 4.50 2.44
N LEU A 49 3.90 3.80 3.49
CA LEU A 49 3.75 4.28 4.86
C LEU A 49 4.59 5.55 5.09
N VAL A 50 5.86 5.49 4.72
CA VAL A 50 6.80 6.61 4.89
C VAL A 50 6.36 7.80 4.04
N THR A 51 6.14 7.59 2.74
CA THR A 51 5.73 8.68 1.82
C THR A 51 4.37 9.25 2.18
N GLY A 52 3.42 8.42 2.65
CA GLY A 52 2.12 8.87 3.10
C GLY A 52 2.21 9.79 4.33
N ALA A 53 3.01 9.41 5.33
CA ALA A 53 3.25 10.25 6.51
C ALA A 53 3.91 11.57 6.13
N VAL A 54 4.91 11.54 5.24
CA VAL A 54 5.58 12.75 4.74
C VAL A 54 4.59 13.64 3.98
N LEU A 55 3.76 13.09 3.09
CA LEU A 55 2.77 13.87 2.35
C LEU A 55 1.79 14.59 3.28
N VAL A 56 1.33 13.92 4.34
CA VAL A 56 0.44 14.54 5.33
C VAL A 56 1.12 15.72 6.03
N GLY A 57 2.40 15.58 6.40
CA GLY A 57 3.18 16.68 6.99
C GLY A 57 3.44 17.82 6.02
N LEU A 58 3.81 17.51 4.76
CA LEU A 58 4.07 18.52 3.73
C LEU A 58 2.80 19.29 3.38
N ASN A 59 1.65 18.63 3.23
CA ASN A 59 0.39 19.31 2.92
C ASN A 59 -0.03 20.24 4.06
N GLN A 60 0.12 19.83 5.32
CA GLN A 60 -0.17 20.69 6.46
C GLN A 60 0.80 21.88 6.57
N ALA A 61 2.09 21.67 6.29
CA ALA A 61 3.09 22.74 6.31
C ALA A 61 2.96 23.73 5.12
N ASP A 62 2.23 23.34 4.07
CA ASP A 62 1.90 24.18 2.92
C ASP A 62 0.49 24.78 3.03
N ASP A 63 -0.10 24.78 4.24
CA ASP A 63 -1.45 25.29 4.57
C ASP A 63 -2.60 24.65 3.74
N GLN A 64 -2.38 23.45 3.20
CA GLN A 64 -3.39 22.72 2.44
C GLN A 64 -4.36 21.98 3.38
N SER A 65 -5.64 21.94 3.00
CA SER A 65 -6.64 21.20 3.76
C SER A 65 -6.39 19.70 3.69
N VAL A 66 -6.34 19.04 4.85
CA VAL A 66 -6.10 17.60 4.95
C VAL A 66 -7.31 16.90 5.56
N ASN A 67 -7.90 15.97 4.81
CA ASN A 67 -8.98 15.12 5.31
C ASN A 67 -8.41 14.01 6.20
N ASN A 68 -8.32 14.29 7.50
CA ASN A 68 -7.77 13.37 8.50
C ASN A 68 -8.54 12.05 8.61
N VAL A 69 -9.85 12.04 8.32
CA VAL A 69 -10.66 10.81 8.31
C VAL A 69 -10.23 9.91 7.15
N LYS A 70 -10.15 10.46 5.93
CA LYS A 70 -9.68 9.74 4.74
C LYS A 70 -8.27 9.18 4.96
N ILE A 71 -7.37 9.97 5.57
CA ILE A 71 -6.02 9.52 5.89
C ILE A 71 -6.01 8.43 6.95
N GLY A 72 -6.78 8.57 8.03
CA GLY A 72 -6.90 7.56 9.07
C GLY A 72 -7.35 6.20 8.52
N VAL A 73 -8.35 6.20 7.63
CA VAL A 73 -8.82 4.97 6.96
C VAL A 73 -7.74 4.37 6.08
N LYS A 74 -7.08 5.17 5.24
CA LYS A 74 -5.99 4.68 4.37
C LYS A 74 -4.82 4.10 5.19
N LEU A 75 -4.46 4.76 6.28
CA LEU A 75 -3.41 4.32 7.19
C LEU A 75 -3.78 3.00 7.87
N ALA A 76 -5.01 2.88 8.37
CA ALA A 76 -5.49 1.65 9.00
C ALA A 76 -5.43 0.46 8.03
N LEU A 77 -5.90 0.64 6.78
CA LEU A 77 -5.80 -0.38 5.74
C LEU A 77 -4.35 -0.76 5.44
N LEU A 78 -3.47 0.25 5.30
CA LEU A 78 -2.06 0.01 5.04
C LEU A 78 -1.36 -0.72 6.19
N VAL A 79 -1.69 -0.42 7.44
CA VAL A 79 -1.15 -1.11 8.63
C VAL A 79 -1.59 -2.58 8.63
N VAL A 80 -2.86 -2.87 8.32
CA VAL A 80 -3.33 -4.26 8.19
C VAL A 80 -2.57 -4.98 7.07
N ILE A 81 -2.44 -4.38 5.90
CA ILE A 81 -1.69 -4.95 4.78
C ILE A 81 -0.23 -5.23 5.17
N LEU A 82 0.43 -4.23 5.75
CA LEU A 82 1.82 -4.34 6.17
C LEU A 82 2.00 -5.42 7.22
N GLY A 83 1.10 -5.51 8.21
CA GLY A 83 1.13 -6.55 9.23
C GLY A 83 1.01 -7.95 8.62
N LEU A 84 0.04 -8.16 7.72
CA LEU A 84 -0.13 -9.44 7.04
C LEU A 84 1.07 -9.82 6.19
N VAL A 85 1.58 -8.88 5.39
CA VAL A 85 2.74 -9.11 4.52
C VAL A 85 4.01 -9.36 5.35
N TYR A 86 4.20 -8.63 6.45
CA TYR A 86 5.38 -8.74 7.31
C TYR A 86 5.40 -10.06 8.09
N VAL A 87 4.29 -10.43 8.73
CA VAL A 87 4.20 -11.65 9.54
C VAL A 87 4.44 -12.90 8.68
N GLN A 88 3.88 -12.90 7.48
CA GLN A 88 3.92 -14.04 6.58
C GLN A 88 5.07 -13.97 5.55
N ARG A 89 6.03 -13.04 5.70
CA ARG A 89 7.08 -12.80 4.68
C ARG A 89 8.03 -13.96 4.48
N ASP A 90 8.24 -14.75 5.54
CA ASP A 90 9.20 -15.86 5.60
C ASP A 90 8.55 -17.20 5.19
N GLU A 91 7.23 -17.19 4.97
CA GLU A 91 6.47 -18.37 4.55
C GLU A 91 6.65 -18.65 3.06
N GLU A 92 6.94 -19.91 2.73
CA GLU A 92 7.09 -20.34 1.34
C GLU A 92 5.76 -20.38 0.58
N LYS A 93 4.64 -20.54 1.30
CA LYS A 93 3.28 -20.62 0.75
C LYS A 93 2.29 -19.95 1.69
N ILE A 94 1.41 -19.14 1.12
CA ILE A 94 0.38 -18.39 1.85
C ILE A 94 -1.00 -18.94 1.53
N ASP A 95 -1.86 -18.95 2.54
CA ASP A 95 -3.28 -19.23 2.33
C ASP A 95 -3.87 -18.32 1.24
N LYS A 96 -4.61 -18.92 0.32
CA LYS A 96 -5.16 -18.23 -0.84
C LYS A 96 -6.09 -17.07 -0.44
N ARG A 97 -6.88 -17.22 0.62
CA ARG A 97 -7.81 -16.19 1.08
C ARG A 97 -7.02 -15.02 1.68
N LEU A 98 -5.97 -15.31 2.44
CA LEU A 98 -5.11 -14.27 3.01
C LEU A 98 -4.36 -13.48 1.93
N PHE A 99 -3.82 -14.18 0.94
CA PHE A 99 -3.17 -13.54 -0.20
C PHE A 99 -4.15 -12.67 -1.00
N ALA A 100 -5.36 -13.19 -1.29
CA ALA A 100 -6.42 -12.45 -1.95
C ALA A 100 -6.90 -11.23 -1.14
N LEU A 101 -6.97 -11.36 0.19
CA LEU A 101 -7.32 -10.26 1.10
C LEU A 101 -6.33 -9.10 0.97
N VAL A 102 -5.02 -9.36 0.95
CA VAL A 102 -4.01 -8.31 0.76
C VAL A 102 -4.19 -7.59 -0.58
N GLY A 103 -4.44 -8.32 -1.65
CA GLY A 103 -4.75 -7.74 -2.96
C GLY A 103 -5.99 -6.84 -2.90
N ALA A 104 -7.09 -7.35 -2.34
CA ALA A 104 -8.35 -6.62 -2.21
C ALA A 104 -8.20 -5.35 -1.36
N LEU A 105 -7.53 -5.43 -0.21
CA LEU A 105 -7.27 -4.28 0.66
C LEU A 105 -6.39 -3.25 -0.03
N THR A 106 -5.37 -3.68 -0.77
CA THR A 106 -4.50 -2.79 -1.54
C THR A 106 -5.30 -2.03 -2.60
N THR A 107 -6.12 -2.75 -3.38
CA THR A 107 -7.00 -2.16 -4.40
C THR A 107 -8.02 -1.21 -3.78
N ALA A 108 -8.65 -1.59 -2.66
CA ALA A 108 -9.58 -0.73 -1.93
C ALA A 108 -8.90 0.57 -1.45
N ASN A 109 -7.67 0.47 -0.93
CA ASN A 109 -6.90 1.63 -0.48
C ASN A 109 -6.61 2.62 -1.63
N VAL A 110 -6.36 2.11 -2.85
CA VAL A 110 -6.22 2.94 -4.06
C VAL A 110 -7.54 3.62 -4.42
N PHE A 111 -8.65 2.88 -4.44
CA PHE A 111 -9.95 3.47 -4.76
C PHE A 111 -10.38 4.52 -3.73
N ILE A 112 -10.15 4.29 -2.44
CA ILE A 112 -10.39 5.29 -1.40
C ILE A 112 -9.56 6.54 -1.65
N ALA A 113 -8.31 6.41 -2.10
CA ALA A 113 -7.48 7.56 -2.42
C ALA A 113 -8.07 8.41 -3.56
N LEU A 114 -8.62 7.77 -4.60
CA LEU A 114 -9.04 8.42 -5.84
C LEU A 114 -10.52 8.83 -5.87
N LEU A 115 -11.40 8.04 -5.27
CA LEU A 115 -12.86 8.20 -5.39
C LEU A 115 -13.50 8.93 -4.20
N TRP A 116 -12.83 8.97 -3.04
CA TRP A 116 -13.34 9.70 -1.88
C TRP A 116 -13.09 11.20 -2.05
N THR A 117 -14.17 11.96 -2.27
CA THR A 117 -14.21 13.43 -2.30
C THR A 117 -14.54 14.02 -0.94
#